data_AF-A0A8J8FRP8-F1
#
_entry.id   AF-A0A8J8FRP8-F1
#
_cell.length_a   1.000
_cell.length_b   1.000
_cell.length_c   1.000
_cell.angle_alpha   90.00
_cell.angle_beta   90.00
_cell.angle_gamma   90.00
#
_symmetry.space_group_name_H-M   'P 1'
#
loop_
_entity.id
_entity.type
_entity.pdbx_description
1 polymer ?
#
loop_
_entity_poly.entity_id
_entity_poly.type
_entity_poly.pdbx_seq_one_letter_code
_entity_poly.pdbx_strand_id
1 'polypeptide(L)' 'TRIKKDHFVLDLAKAIVDLPIIEGYELELAESKILNVTVPKGRSLNLLFQQLTAQDIDVLSLKNKTNRLEQLFMDLVNE' A
#
# COMPACT_ATOMS: atom_id res chain seq x y z
N THR A 1 12.58 10.11 -16.01
CA THR A 1 12.43 8.73 -15.51
C THR A 1 11.11 8.63 -14.76
N ARG A 2 10.05 8.06 -15.35
CA ARG A 2 8.73 7.93 -14.69
C ARG A 2 8.85 6.88 -13.59
N ILE A 3 8.99 7.32 -12.34
CA ILE A 3 8.98 6.43 -11.18
C ILE A 3 7.58 5.82 -11.11
N LYS A 4 7.46 4.52 -11.40
CA LYS A 4 6.22 3.77 -11.24
C LYS A 4 5.99 3.60 -9.73
N LYS A 5 4.93 4.20 -9.19
CA LYS A 5 4.50 4.02 -7.80
C LYS A 5 3.23 3.18 -7.81
N ASP A 6 3.12 2.25 -6.90
CA ASP A 6 1.94 1.42 -6.71
C ASP A 6 1.14 1.99 -5.54
N HIS A 7 -0.17 2.13 -5.74
CA HIS A 7 -1.08 2.65 -4.72
C HIS A 7 -1.90 1.51 -4.13
N PHE A 8 -1.94 1.46 -2.81
CA PHE A 8 -2.64 0.45 -2.04
C PHE A 8 -3.59 1.11 -1.06
N VAL A 9 -4.63 0.39 -0.69
CA VAL A 9 -5.59 0.77 0.34
C VAL A 9 -5.57 -0.35 1.38
N LEU A 10 -5.24 0.01 2.61
CA LEU A 10 -5.20 -0.88 3.76
C LEU A 10 -6.47 -0.68 4.57
N ASP A 11 -7.10 -1.79 4.95
CA ASP A 11 -8.18 -1.82 5.93
C ASP A 11 -7.57 -2.18 7.29
N LEU A 12 -7.81 -1.35 8.30
CA LEU A 12 -7.21 -1.48 9.63
C LEU A 12 -8.18 -2.13 10.61
N ALA A 13 -7.65 -2.97 11.50
CA ALA A 13 -8.46 -3.65 12.52
C ALA A 13 -9.09 -2.67 13.51
N LYS A 14 -8.30 -1.66 13.89
CA LYS A 14 -8.68 -0.60 14.82
C LYS A 14 -8.69 0.74 14.09
N ALA A 15 -9.55 1.63 14.56
CA ALA A 15 -9.54 3.01 14.10
C ALA A 15 -8.29 3.70 14.64
N ILE A 16 -7.55 4.38 13.76
CA ILE A 16 -6.42 5.22 14.11
C ILE A 16 -6.85 6.69 14.06
N VAL A 17 -6.34 7.46 15.00
CA VAL A 17 -6.55 8.92 15.07
C VAL A 17 -5.33 9.65 14.51
N ASP A 18 -4.16 9.06 14.70
CA ASP A 18 -2.89 9.60 14.24
C ASP A 18 -2.37 8.81 13.02
N LEU A 19 -1.83 9.53 12.05
CA LEU A 19 -1.30 8.94 10.82
C LEU A 19 0.12 8.43 11.07
N PRO A 20 0.39 7.12 10.95
CA PRO A 20 1.74 6.60 11.13
C PRO A 20 2.70 7.23 10.12
N ILE A 21 3.92 7.52 10.55
CA ILE A 21 4.99 8.01 9.68
C ILE A 21 5.93 6.85 9.42
N ILE A 22 6.00 6.39 8.17
CA ILE A 22 6.89 5.29 7.77
C ILE A 22 7.82 5.80 6.68
N GLU A 23 9.12 5.82 6.97
CA GLU A 23 10.10 6.45 6.09
C GLU A 23 10.05 5.89 4.67
N GLY A 24 9.79 6.79 3.73
CA GLY A 24 9.73 6.56 2.30
C GLY A 24 8.59 5.65 1.82
N TYR A 25 7.55 5.51 2.64
CA TYR A 25 6.20 5.22 2.17
C TYR A 25 5.37 6.50 2.32
N GLU A 26 4.52 6.80 1.35
CA GLU A 26 3.60 7.92 1.49
C GLU A 26 2.28 7.37 1.99
N LEU A 27 1.84 7.83 3.15
CA LEU A 27 0.65 7.35 3.85
C LEU A 27 -0.37 8.49 3.90
N GLU A 28 -1.64 8.15 3.73
CA GLU A 28 -2.75 9.09 3.79
C GLU A 28 -3.94 8.41 4.46
N LEU A 29 -4.45 9.02 5.53
CA LEU A 29 -5.62 8.51 6.24
C LEU A 29 -6.88 8.91 5.46
N ALA A 30 -7.53 7.95 4.82
CA ALA A 30 -8.76 8.21 4.08
C ALA A 30 -9.97 8.23 5.01
N GLU A 31 -10.03 7.27 5.94
CA GLU A 31 -11.03 7.16 6.99
C GLU A 31 -10.35 6.61 8.24
N SER A 32 -11.02 6.68 9.40
CA SER A 32 -10.43 6.23 10.67
C SER A 32 -9.88 4.79 10.63
N LYS A 33 -10.40 3.92 9.74
CA LYS A 33 -9.91 2.54 9.54
C LYS A 33 -9.33 2.27 8.15
N ILE A 34 -9.23 3.27 7.29
CA ILE A 34 -8.77 3.10 5.91
C ILE A 34 -7.52 3.93 5.68
N LEU A 35 -6.41 3.27 5.36
CA LEU A 35 -5.13 3.90 5.12
C LEU A 35 -4.71 3.72 3.66
N ASN A 36 -4.59 4.81 2.91
CA ASN A 36 -4.01 4.81 1.59
C ASN A 36 -2.49 4.81 1.72
N VAL A 37 -1.82 3.92 0.97
CA VAL A 37 -0.37 3.82 0.98
C VAL A 37 0.16 3.83 -0.44
N THR A 38 1.12 4.70 -0.70
CA THR A 38 1.86 4.72 -1.95
C THR A 38 3.23 4.11 -1.74
N VAL A 39 3.50 3.04 -2.48
CA VAL A 39 4.73 2.26 -2.41
C VAL A 39 5.54 2.51 -3.69
N PRO A 40 6.75 3.06 -3.60
CA PRO A 40 7.62 3.20 -4.77
C PRO A 40 8.08 1.82 -5.27
N LYS A 41 8.19 1.65 -6.59
CA LYS A 41 8.68 0.38 -7.19
C LYS A 41 10.03 -0.03 -6.58
N GLY A 42 10.13 -1.31 -6.24
CA GLY A 42 11.33 -1.91 -5.64
C GLY A 42 11.35 -1.88 -4.12
N ARG A 43 10.33 -1.32 -3.47
CA ARG A 43 10.18 -1.36 -2.01
C ARG A 43 9.28 -2.52 -1.57
N SER A 44 9.63 -3.16 -0.46
CA SER A 44 8.89 -4.32 0.05
C SER A 44 7.64 -3.90 0.82
N LEU A 45 6.49 -4.51 0.53
CA LEU A 45 5.28 -4.38 1.34
C LEU A 45 5.45 -4.98 2.74
N ASN A 46 6.27 -6.03 2.89
CA ASN A 46 6.48 -6.65 4.20
C ASN A 46 7.10 -5.67 5.21
N LEU A 47 8.02 -4.82 4.75
CA LEU A 47 8.62 -3.80 5.61
C LEU A 47 7.58 -2.78 6.07
N LEU A 48 6.66 -2.39 5.19
CA LEU A 48 5.53 -1.52 5.55
C LEU A 48 4.68 -2.18 6.65
N PHE A 49 4.30 -3.44 6.50
CA PHE A 49 3.52 -4.16 7.50
C PHE A 49 4.25 -4.27 8.84
N GLN A 50 5.55 -4.60 8.84
CA GLN A 50 6.34 -4.65 10.07
C GLN A 50 6.35 -3.31 10.81
N GLN A 51 6.48 -2.20 10.08
CA GLN A 51 6.49 -0.85 10.66
C GLN A 51 5.11 -0.42 11.18
N LEU A 52 4.03 -0.86 10.55
CA LEU A 52 2.66 -0.66 11.04
C LEU A 52 2.40 -1.49 12.31
N THR A 53 2.76 -2.77 12.30
CA THR A 53 2.62 -3.65 13.47
C THR A 53 3.46 -3.16 14.66
N ALA A 54 4.66 -2.61 14.42
CA ALA A 54 5.49 -2.00 15.47
C ALA A 54 4.81 -0.79 16.14
N GLN A 55 3.83 -0.17 15.48
CA GLN A 55 3.02 0.94 15.97
C GLN A 55 1.64 0.50 16.50
N ASP A 56 1.44 -0.81 16.76
CA ASP A 56 0.14 -1.43 17.15
C ASP A 56 -0.96 -1.27 16.08
N ILE A 57 -0.58 -1.08 14.81
CA ILE A 57 -1.51 -0.95 13.69
C ILE A 57 -1.62 -2.28 12.96
N ASP A 58 -2.68 -3.02 13.24
CA ASP A 58 -3.03 -4.25 12.54
C ASP A 58 -3.79 -3.96 11.24
N VAL A 59 -3.30 -4.53 10.14
CA VAL A 59 -3.97 -4.49 8.84
C VAL A 59 -4.80 -5.75 8.65
N LEU A 60 -6.10 -5.60 8.42
CA LEU A 60 -7.03 -6.70 8.11
C LEU A 60 -6.96 -7.13 6.65
N SER A 61 -6.81 -6.17 5.74
CA SER A 61 -6.85 -6.45 4.30
C SER A 61 -6.07 -5.42 3.51
N LEU A 62 -5.44 -5.90 2.44
CA LEU A 62 -4.74 -5.08 1.45
C LEU A 62 -5.54 -5.09 0.16
N LYS A 63 -5.93 -3.91 -0.32
CA LYS A 63 -6.49 -3.73 -1.65
C LYS A 63 -5.49 -2.99 -2.51
N ASN A 64 -5.14 -3.61 -3.62
CA ASN A 64 -4.37 -2.97 -4.66
C ASN A 64 -5.26 -1.97 -5.39
N LYS A 65 -4.86 -0.70 -5.52
CA LYS A 65 -5.51 0.25 -6.44
C LYS A 65 -4.98 0.01 -7.85
N THR A 66 -4.87 -1.26 -8.22
CA THR A 66 -4.28 -1.72 -9.47
C THR A 66 -5.36 -1.85 -10.52
N ASN A 67 -5.18 -1.12 -11.60
CA ASN A 67 -5.91 -1.33 -12.84
C ASN A 67 -5.42 -2.66 -13.45
N ARG A 68 -6.27 -3.69 -13.38
CA ARG A 68 -5.96 -5.08 -13.78
C ARG A 68 -5.75 -5.25 -15.29
N LEU A 69 -5.96 -4.19 -16.09
CA LEU A 69 -5.82 -4.19 -17.54
C LEU A 69 -4.37 -4.28 -18.03
N GLU A 70 -3.40 -3.74 -17.29
CA GLU A 70 -1.99 -3.70 -17.74
C GLU A 70 -1.22 -5.01 -17.47
N GLN A 71 -1.64 -5.80 -16.47
CA GLN A 71 -1.05 -7.13 -16.23
C GLN A 71 -1.48 -8.15 -17.29
N LEU A 72 -2.70 -8.03 -17.83
CA LEU A 72 -3.19 -8.89 -18.92
C LEU A 72 -2.45 -8.62 -20.24
N PHE A 73 -1.92 -7.42 -20.44
CA PHE A 73 -1.20 -7.06 -21.67
C PHE A 73 0.26 -7.55 -21.71
N MET A 74 0.88 -7.81 -20.56
CA MET A 74 2.26 -8.32 -20.50
C MET A 74 2.34 -9.84 -20.71
N ASP A 75 1.26 -10.57 -20.39
CA ASP A 75 1.17 -12.02 -20.59
C ASP A 75 1.02 -12.37 -22.08
N LEU A 76 0.34 -11.51 -22.86
CA LEU A 76 0.06 -11.77 -24.28
C LEU A 76 1.17 -11.35 -25.25
N VAL A 77 2.24 -10.69 -24.77
CA VAL A 77 3.34 -10.20 -25.63
C VAL A 77 4.64 -11.01 -25.48
N ASN A 78 4.58 -12.09 -24.70
CA ASN A 78 5.65 -13.10 -24.57
C ASN A 78 5.26 -14.45 -25.20
N GLU A 79 4.61 -14.42 -26.36
CA GLU A 79 4.73 -15.51 -27.34
C GLU A 79 4.61 -15.00 -28.78
#